data_AF-A0A2U1MAI0-F1
#
_entry.id   AF-A0A2U1MAI0-F1
#
_cell.length_a   1.000
_cell.length_b   1.000
_cell.length_c   1.000
_cell.angle_alpha   90.00
_cell.angle_beta   90.00
_cell.angle_gamma   90.00
#
_symmetry.space_group_name_H-M   'P 1'
#
loop_
_entity.id
_entity.type
_entity.pdbx_description
1 polymer ?
#
loop_
_entity_poly.entity_id
_entity_poly.type
_entity_poly.pdbx_seq_one_letter_code
_entity_poly.pdbx_strand_id
1 'polypeptide(L)'
;MVDANKKEATDCVVEWIASSLYKVSVPNEVHCVANMDRKECGCRMWELTGIPCKHAVATINYMNGDGKGAGVPEDWVHAAYSLETWARMYSFKINGCSGRRYWPRIESTTVIIPPNHRPQVDRPTKKMKSNDEHALPTSSCVTH
;
A
#
# COMPACT_ATOMS: atom_id res chain seq x y z
N MET A 1 1.99 0.84 -13.26
CA MET A 1 1.08 -0.32 -13.24
C MET A 1 -0.05 -0.16 -14.25
N VAL A 2 -0.76 0.98 -14.26
CA VAL A 2 -1.80 1.25 -15.28
C VAL A 2 -1.28 1.07 -16.71
N ASP A 3 -0.09 1.60 -17.04
CA ASP A 3 0.49 1.47 -18.38
C ASP A 3 0.80 0.02 -18.79
N ALA A 4 1.21 -0.82 -17.83
CA ALA A 4 1.43 -2.24 -18.09
C ALA A 4 0.08 -2.94 -18.36
N ASN A 5 -0.93 -2.65 -17.53
CA ASN A 5 -2.27 -3.18 -17.69
C ASN A 5 -2.90 -2.74 -19.02
N LYS A 6 -2.61 -1.53 -19.52
CA LYS A 6 -3.03 -1.04 -20.84
C LYS A 6 -2.46 -1.87 -21.99
N LYS A 7 -1.19 -2.28 -21.89
CA LYS A 7 -0.55 -3.14 -22.89
C LYS A 7 -1.15 -4.55 -22.86
N GLU A 8 -1.34 -5.13 -21.68
CA GLU A 8 -1.90 -6.48 -21.54
C GLU A 8 -3.40 -6.55 -21.87
N ALA A 9 -4.11 -5.42 -21.80
CA ALA A 9 -5.53 -5.34 -22.13
C ALA A 9 -5.82 -5.56 -23.62
N THR A 10 -4.84 -5.42 -24.51
CA THR A 10 -5.05 -5.61 -25.96
C THR A 10 -5.40 -7.05 -26.32
N ASP A 11 -4.98 -8.00 -25.51
CA ASP A 11 -5.21 -9.43 -25.74
C ASP A 11 -6.55 -9.89 -25.17
N CYS A 12 -7.29 -9.00 -24.51
CA CYS A 12 -8.56 -9.30 -23.87
C CYS A 12 -9.74 -9.10 -24.83
N VAL A 13 -10.66 -10.05 -24.84
CA VAL A 13 -11.95 -9.95 -25.54
C VAL A 13 -13.05 -9.73 -24.51
N VAL A 14 -13.86 -8.68 -24.70
CA VAL A 14 -14.90 -8.27 -23.74
C VAL A 14 -16.28 -8.55 -24.32
N GLU A 15 -17.15 -9.12 -23.49
CA GLU A 15 -18.57 -9.33 -23.76
C GLU A 15 -19.39 -8.69 -22.64
N TRP A 16 -20.35 -7.84 -22.98
CA TRP A 16 -21.31 -7.32 -21.99
C TRP A 16 -22.29 -8.41 -21.57
N ILE A 17 -22.48 -8.61 -20.26
CA ILE A 17 -23.45 -9.57 -19.72
C ILE A 17 -24.76 -8.84 -19.38
N ALA A 18 -24.71 -7.99 -18.35
CA ALA A 18 -25.86 -7.27 -17.82
C ALA A 18 -25.39 -6.11 -16.94
N SER A 19 -26.12 -4.98 -16.97
CA SER A 19 -25.80 -3.78 -16.19
C SER A 19 -24.32 -3.37 -16.34
N SER A 20 -23.55 -3.46 -15.26
CA SER A 20 -22.13 -3.10 -15.21
C SER A 20 -21.21 -4.31 -15.12
N LEU A 21 -21.72 -5.50 -15.48
CA LEU A 21 -20.99 -6.76 -15.52
C LEU A 21 -20.55 -7.09 -16.94
N TYR A 22 -19.26 -7.39 -17.06
CA TYR A 22 -18.60 -7.70 -18.33
C TYR A 22 -17.79 -8.97 -18.17
N LYS A 23 -17.98 -9.92 -19.08
CA LYS A 23 -17.13 -11.10 -19.20
C LYS A 23 -15.90 -10.73 -20.03
N VAL A 24 -14.73 -11.03 -19.51
CA VAL A 24 -13.46 -10.77 -20.18
C VAL A 24 -12.75 -12.10 -20.39
N SER A 25 -12.54 -12.45 -21.64
CA SER A 25 -11.83 -13.67 -22.05
C SER A 25 -10.43 -13.31 -22.51
N VAL A 26 -9.44 -14.07 -22.06
CA VAL A 26 -8.04 -13.93 -22.46
C VAL A 26 -7.60 -15.26 -23.09
N PRO A 27 -6.86 -15.25 -24.22
CA PRO A 27 -6.39 -16.48 -24.85
C PRO A 27 -5.65 -17.39 -23.87
N ASN A 28 -6.03 -18.68 -23.83
CA ASN A 28 -5.43 -19.70 -22.96
C ASN A 28 -5.55 -19.44 -21.44
N GLU A 29 -6.38 -18.49 -21.01
CA GLU A 29 -6.64 -18.21 -19.60
C GLU A 29 -8.13 -18.39 -19.27
N VAL A 30 -8.44 -18.52 -17.97
CA VAL A 30 -9.82 -18.56 -17.48
C VAL A 30 -10.43 -17.16 -17.61
N HIS A 31 -11.64 -17.09 -18.15
CA HIS A 31 -12.36 -15.82 -18.25
C HIS A 31 -12.63 -15.21 -16.87
N CYS A 32 -12.60 -13.89 -16.79
CA CYS A 32 -12.93 -13.13 -15.59
C CYS A 32 -14.21 -12.33 -15.80
N VAL A 33 -14.89 -12.00 -14.71
CA VAL A 33 -16.00 -11.03 -14.73
C VAL A 33 -15.50 -9.73 -14.11
N ALA A 34 -15.62 -8.61 -14.82
CA ALA A 34 -15.36 -7.27 -14.32
C ALA A 34 -16.70 -6.60 -13.97
N ASN A 35 -16.77 -6.03 -12.77
CA ASN A 35 -17.89 -5.20 -12.32
C ASN A 35 -17.43 -3.75 -12.24
N MET A 36 -17.92 -2.92 -13.15
CA MET A 36 -17.47 -1.53 -13.29
C MET A 36 -18.01 -0.63 -12.16
N ASP A 37 -19.24 -0.83 -11.70
CA ASP A 37 -19.82 0.00 -10.63
C ASP A 37 -19.11 -0.24 -9.29
N ARG A 38 -18.81 -1.50 -9.00
CA ARG A 38 -18.16 -1.89 -7.74
C ARG A 38 -16.64 -1.80 -7.81
N LYS A 39 -16.07 -1.55 -9.01
CA LYS A 39 -14.63 -1.57 -9.28
C LYS A 39 -13.98 -2.90 -8.85
N GLU A 40 -14.65 -4.00 -9.18
CA GLU A 40 -14.24 -5.36 -8.83
C GLU A 40 -13.90 -6.15 -10.09
N CYS A 41 -13.05 -7.18 -9.93
CA CYS A 41 -12.74 -8.09 -11.03
C CYS A 41 -12.48 -9.50 -10.48
N GLY A 42 -12.88 -10.53 -11.21
CA GLY A 42 -12.64 -11.93 -10.84
C GLY A 42 -11.17 -12.27 -10.55
N CYS A 43 -10.21 -11.52 -11.12
CA CYS A 43 -8.78 -11.67 -10.79
C CYS A 43 -8.36 -11.02 -9.46
N ARG A 44 -9.27 -10.32 -8.77
CA ARG A 44 -9.11 -9.58 -7.50
C ARG A 44 -8.07 -8.48 -7.47
N MET A 45 -7.31 -8.29 -8.54
CA MET A 45 -6.23 -7.30 -8.58
C MET A 45 -6.75 -5.87 -8.39
N TRP A 46 -7.93 -5.57 -8.93
CA TRP A 46 -8.53 -4.24 -8.78
C TRP A 46 -8.95 -3.97 -7.32
N GLU A 47 -9.57 -4.95 -6.67
CA GLU A 47 -9.95 -4.85 -5.25
C GLU A 47 -8.73 -4.70 -4.34
N LEU A 48 -7.67 -5.46 -4.60
CA LEU A 48 -6.46 -5.47 -3.78
C LEU A 48 -5.61 -4.21 -3.92
N THR A 49 -5.53 -3.68 -5.14
CA THR A 49 -4.62 -2.56 -5.44
C THR A 49 -5.34 -1.23 -5.63
N GLY A 50 -6.66 -1.23 -5.76
CA GLY A 50 -7.43 -0.04 -6.16
C GLY A 50 -7.10 0.45 -7.57
N ILE A 51 -6.32 -0.28 -8.36
CA ILE A 51 -5.89 0.09 -9.71
C ILE A 51 -6.51 -0.88 -10.72
N PRO A 52 -7.14 -0.40 -11.80
CA PRO A 52 -7.77 -1.26 -12.79
C PRO A 52 -6.78 -2.28 -13.38
N CYS A 53 -7.14 -3.56 -13.34
CA CYS A 53 -6.36 -4.65 -13.93
C CYS A 53 -6.52 -4.70 -15.46
N LYS A 54 -5.75 -5.56 -16.16
CA LYS A 54 -5.87 -5.74 -17.62
C LYS A 54 -7.31 -5.96 -18.10
N HIS A 55 -8.10 -6.74 -17.36
CA HIS A 55 -9.51 -7.01 -17.69
C HIS A 55 -10.41 -5.78 -17.54
N ALA A 56 -10.21 -5.00 -16.48
CA ALA A 56 -10.95 -3.77 -16.25
C ALA A 56 -10.60 -2.72 -17.30
N VAL A 57 -9.32 -2.59 -17.65
CA VAL A 57 -8.86 -1.68 -18.72
C VAL A 57 -9.46 -2.06 -20.07
N ALA A 58 -9.48 -3.35 -20.41
CA ALA A 58 -10.15 -3.83 -21.62
C ALA A 58 -11.64 -3.48 -21.63
N THR A 59 -12.31 -3.63 -20.48
CA THR A 59 -13.73 -3.28 -20.31
C THR A 59 -13.98 -1.78 -20.50
N ILE A 60 -13.11 -0.92 -19.97
CA ILE A 60 -13.17 0.54 -20.16
C ILE A 60 -13.05 0.89 -21.64
N ASN A 61 -12.09 0.28 -22.35
CA ASN A 61 -11.90 0.49 -23.78
C ASN A 61 -13.13 0.03 -24.59
N TYR A 62 -13.70 -1.12 -24.23
CA TYR A 62 -14.93 -1.64 -24.82
C TYR A 62 -16.10 -0.66 -24.62
N MET A 63 -16.31 -0.16 -23.39
CA MET A 63 -17.34 0.84 -23.09
C MET A 63 -17.17 2.14 -23.89
N ASN A 64 -15.93 2.57 -24.11
CA ASN A 64 -15.64 3.73 -24.96
C ASN A 64 -15.99 3.47 -26.43
N GLY A 65 -15.67 2.28 -26.95
CA GLY A 65 -16.03 1.86 -28.30
C GLY A 65 -17.54 1.75 -28.52
N ASP A 66 -18.28 1.33 -27.49
CA ASP A 66 -19.74 1.24 -27.47
C ASP A 66 -20.44 2.61 -27.27
N GLY A 67 -19.70 3.72 -27.18
CA GLY A 67 -20.26 5.05 -26.99
C GLY A 67 -20.77 5.36 -25.58
N LYS A 68 -20.47 4.51 -24.58
CA LYS A 68 -20.81 4.75 -23.16
C LYS A 68 -19.94 5.81 -22.49
N GLY A 69 -18.80 6.17 -23.10
CA GLY A 69 -17.94 7.26 -22.64
C GLY A 69 -17.36 7.04 -21.24
N ALA A 70 -16.71 5.90 -21.00
CA ALA A 70 -16.12 5.54 -19.71
C ALA A 70 -14.85 6.34 -19.32
N GLY A 71 -14.30 7.16 -20.22
CA GLY A 71 -13.11 7.97 -19.94
C GLY A 71 -11.80 7.19 -20.05
N VAL A 72 -10.75 7.64 -19.37
CA VAL A 72 -9.43 6.99 -19.40
C VAL A 72 -9.24 6.05 -18.20
N PRO A 73 -8.45 4.97 -18.30
CA PRO A 73 -8.24 4.05 -17.19
C PRO A 73 -7.72 4.68 -15.89
N GLU A 74 -7.00 5.80 -15.97
CA GLU A 74 -6.54 6.58 -14.82
C GLU A 74 -7.69 7.10 -13.95
N ASP A 75 -8.82 7.47 -14.55
CA ASP A 75 -10.00 8.00 -13.84
C ASP A 75 -10.66 6.94 -12.94
N TRP A 76 -10.38 5.66 -13.22
CA TRP A 76 -10.91 4.52 -12.50
C TRP A 76 -10.06 4.10 -11.31
N VAL A 77 -8.86 4.66 -11.16
CA VAL A 77 -7.96 4.42 -10.02
C VAL A 77 -8.58 4.93 -8.71
N HIS A 78 -8.32 4.22 -7.62
CA HIS A 78 -8.81 4.59 -6.30
C HIS A 78 -8.25 5.94 -5.83
N ALA A 79 -9.10 6.76 -5.21
CA ALA A 79 -8.75 8.12 -4.78
C ALA A 79 -7.57 8.19 -3.78
N ALA A 80 -7.22 7.07 -3.14
CA ALA A 80 -6.03 6.97 -2.29
C ALA A 80 -4.72 7.30 -3.02
N TYR A 81 -4.69 7.10 -4.35
CA TYR A 81 -3.53 7.42 -5.19
C TYR A 81 -3.54 8.86 -5.73
N SER A 82 -4.53 9.69 -5.37
CA SER A 82 -4.57 11.07 -5.83
C SER A 82 -3.59 11.95 -5.06
N LEU A 83 -3.02 12.94 -5.76
CA LEU A 83 -2.17 13.96 -5.13
C LEU A 83 -2.92 14.75 -4.06
N GLU A 84 -4.23 14.93 -4.22
CA GLU A 84 -5.07 15.60 -3.24
C GLU A 84 -5.15 14.79 -1.93
N THR A 85 -5.33 13.47 -2.00
CA THR A 85 -5.33 12.60 -0.82
C THR A 85 -3.96 12.57 -0.17
N TRP A 86 -2.88 12.51 -0.96
CA TRP A 86 -1.51 12.61 -0.46
C TRP A 86 -1.29 13.93 0.29
N ALA A 87 -1.67 15.07 -0.31
CA ALA A 87 -1.50 16.39 0.29
C ALA A 87 -2.32 16.54 1.59
N ARG A 88 -3.54 15.98 1.63
CA ARG A 88 -4.36 15.93 2.84
C ARG A 88 -3.76 15.05 3.93
N MET A 89 -3.21 13.89 3.58
CA MET A 89 -2.59 12.98 4.55
C MET A 89 -1.36 13.61 5.22
N TYR A 90 -0.58 14.37 4.44
CA TYR A 90 0.64 15.03 4.91
C TYR A 90 0.47 16.53 5.19
N SER A 91 -0.76 17.04 5.28
CA SER A 91 -1.00 18.46 5.57
C SER A 91 -0.54 18.84 6.98
N PHE A 92 -0.59 17.88 7.90
CA PHE A 92 -0.15 18.06 9.28
C PHE A 92 1.32 17.67 9.42
N LYS A 93 2.13 18.62 9.91
CA LYS A 93 3.54 18.38 10.19
C LYS A 93 3.67 17.75 11.57
N ILE A 94 4.34 16.60 11.64
CA ILE A 94 4.84 16.08 12.91
C ILE A 94 6.12 16.85 13.22
N ASN A 95 6.05 17.78 14.16
CA ASN A 95 7.23 18.48 14.64
C ASN A 95 8.15 17.48 15.34
N GLY A 96 9.46 17.63 15.16
CA GLY A 96 10.43 16.85 15.94
C GLY A 96 10.25 17.16 17.43
N CYS A 97 10.14 16.11 18.26
CA CYS A 97 10.25 16.30 19.69
C CYS A 97 11.69 16.67 20.04
N SER A 98 11.86 17.77 20.78
CA SER A 98 13.12 18.07 21.44
C SER A 98 13.55 16.87 22.32
N GLY A 99 14.85 16.75 22.60
CA GLY A 99 15.42 15.55 23.24
C GLY A 99 14.68 15.11 24.51
N ARG A 100 14.89 13.85 24.92
CA ARG A 100 14.16 13.12 25.99
C ARG A 100 13.66 13.95 27.19
N ARG A 101 14.42 14.95 27.64
CA ARG A 101 14.07 15.87 28.74
C ARG A 101 12.80 16.69 28.49
N TYR A 102 12.42 16.92 27.24
CA TYR A 102 11.25 17.73 26.86
C TYR A 102 10.02 16.88 26.48
N TRP A 103 10.11 15.55 26.58
CA TRP A 103 8.98 14.68 26.28
C TRP A 103 7.91 14.84 27.36
N PRO A 104 6.62 14.95 26.99
CA PRO A 104 5.55 14.99 27.97
C PRO A 104 5.56 13.69 28.77
N ARG A 105 5.49 13.80 30.09
CA ARG A 105 5.37 12.64 30.97
C ARG A 105 3.94 12.13 30.83
N ILE A 106 3.78 11.02 30.10
CA ILE A 106 2.47 10.40 29.93
C ILE A 106 2.12 9.69 31.24
N GLU A 107 1.05 10.13 31.90
CA GLU A 107 0.47 9.41 33.03
C GLU A 107 -0.31 8.20 32.49
N SER A 108 0.40 7.15 32.09
CA SER A 108 -0.22 5.89 31.68
C SER A 108 -0.30 4.94 32.86
N THR A 109 -1.51 4.50 33.21
CA THR A 109 -1.74 3.44 34.21
C THR A 109 -1.29 2.06 33.70
N THR A 110 -1.22 1.89 32.37
CA THR A 110 -0.73 0.68 31.72
C THR A 110 0.79 0.64 31.71
N VAL A 111 1.36 -0.31 32.47
CA VAL A 111 2.77 -0.66 32.35
C VAL A 111 2.96 -1.44 31.05
N ILE A 112 3.69 -0.85 30.09
CA ILE A 112 4.10 -1.56 28.87
C ILE A 112 5.24 -2.51 29.25
N ILE A 113 4.91 -3.77 29.46
CA ILE A 113 5.90 -4.83 29.68
C ILE A 113 6.39 -5.27 28.31
N PRO A 114 7.69 -5.20 28.00
CA PRO A 114 8.20 -5.70 26.73
C PRO A 114 7.85 -7.19 26.61
N PRO A 115 7.47 -7.66 25.41
CA PRO A 115 7.20 -9.08 25.21
C PRO A 115 8.44 -9.89 25.60
N ASN A 116 8.23 -11.02 26.26
CA ASN A 116 9.31 -11.91 26.65
C ASN A 116 10.09 -12.34 25.39
N HIS A 117 11.31 -11.82 25.26
CA HIS A 117 12.19 -12.19 24.18
C HIS A 117 12.65 -13.64 24.39
N ARG A 118 12.11 -14.56 23.60
CA ARG A 118 12.58 -15.94 23.53
C ARG A 118 13.66 -16.03 22.44
N PRO A 119 14.93 -16.29 22.77
CA PRO A 119 15.91 -16.58 21.73
C PRO A 119 15.42 -17.80 20.95
N GLN A 120 15.50 -17.74 19.62
CA GLN A 120 15.24 -18.94 18.82
C GLN A 120 16.27 -20.00 19.20
N VAL A 121 15.79 -21.23 19.42
CA VAL A 121 16.54 -22.38 19.93
C VAL A 121 17.83 -22.62 19.13
N ASP A 122 17.84 -22.26 17.85
CA ASP A 122 18.96 -22.52 16.94
C ASP A 122 19.70 -21.26 16.47
N ARG A 123 19.35 -20.05 16.97
CA ARG A 123 20.06 -18.84 16.52
C ARG A 123 21.44 -18.80 17.16
N PRO A 124 22.54 -18.95 16.39
CA PRO A 124 23.88 -18.89 16.95
C PRO A 124 24.13 -17.47 17.46
N THR A 125 24.50 -17.35 18.74
CA THR A 125 24.94 -16.07 19.30
C THR A 125 26.23 -15.64 18.61
N LYS A 126 26.14 -14.63 17.74
CA LYS A 126 27.31 -13.96 17.19
C LYS A 126 28.03 -13.27 18.35
N LYS A 127 29.21 -13.75 18.73
CA LYS A 127 30.09 -13.03 19.66
C LYS A 127 30.45 -11.69 19.02
N MET A 128 29.86 -10.60 19.51
CA MET A 128 30.38 -9.27 19.25
C MET A 128 31.71 -9.18 19.98
N LYS A 129 32.80 -8.91 19.27
CA LYS A 129 34.06 -8.49 19.91
C LYS A 129 33.76 -7.18 20.65
N SER A 130 34.15 -7.07 21.91
CA SER A 130 34.18 -5.75 22.55
C SER A 130 35.18 -4.92 21.75
N ASN A 131 34.70 -3.81 21.18
CA ASN A 131 35.60 -2.70 20.93
C ASN A 131 35.66 -1.96 22.25
N ASP A 132 36.54 -2.42 23.13
CA ASP A 132 37.04 -1.61 24.25
C ASP A 132 37.89 -0.50 23.65
N GLU A 133 37.24 0.52 23.11
CA GLU A 133 37.87 1.80 22.86
C GLU A 133 36.79 2.87 22.86
N HIS A 134 36.97 3.83 23.77
CA HIS A 134 36.17 5.04 24.02
C HIS A 134 35.20 4.96 25.21
N ALA A 135 35.69 4.47 26.36
CA ALA A 135 35.30 5.04 27.64
C ALA A 135 35.90 6.47 27.72
N LEU A 136 35.12 7.48 27.34
CA LEU A 136 35.41 8.85 27.76
C LEU A 136 35.14 8.93 29.27
N PRO A 137 36.07 9.45 30.09
CA PRO A 137 35.89 9.48 31.53
C PRO A 137 34.70 10.37 31.89
N THR A 138 33.77 9.82 32.66
CA THR A 138 32.69 10.56 33.28
C THR A 138 33.28 11.53 34.29
N SER A 139 33.48 12.78 33.88
CA SER A 139 33.69 13.90 34.78
C SER A 139 32.42 14.09 35.62
N SER A 140 32.55 13.87 36.93
CA SER A 140 31.55 14.17 37.93
C SER A 140 31.40 15.68 38.09
N CYS A 141 30.25 16.25 37.71
CA CYS A 141 29.86 17.58 38.17
C CYS A 141 28.94 17.44 39.38
N VAL A 142 29.52 17.55 40.57
CA VAL A 142 28.82 17.86 41.82
C VAL A 142 28.43 19.34 41.77
N THR A 143 27.16 19.64 42.01
CA THR A 143 26.66 21.02 42.18
C THR A 143 27.01 21.54 43.57
N HIS A 144 27.48 22.79 43.63
CA HIS A 144 27.58 23.61 44.83
C HIS A 144 26.23 23.80 45.52
#